data_AF-A0A2E6VAC2-F1
#
_entry.id   AF-A0A2E6VAC2-F1
#
_cell.length_a   1.000
_cell.length_b   1.000
_cell.length_c   1.000
_cell.angle_alpha   90.00
_cell.angle_beta   90.00
_cell.angle_gamma   90.00
#
_symmetry.space_group_name_H-M   'P 1'
#
loop_
_entity.id
_entity.type
_entity.pdbx_description
1 polymer ?
#
loop_
_entity_poly.entity_id
_entity_poly.type
_entity_poly.pdbx_seq_one_letter_code
_entity_poly.pdbx_strand_id
1 'polypeptide(L)'
;MRHKKIKRVFARIKKGRQLVGIEVENHNYTIFLSGSNVKQNTGLNINEIEMLEGSLIRPDFYKKGEKMFNEKICEKDNLLIRDFWITLVPNNIEKFKAINQTKKIDFKQIKQVFTFTRNGRVNCGIKTLDDEVVFVTKKRLEGLTSLDESEFHILENSYINPIYYKNGEIMAGGKKCYSDNSIIKELNLRFSGNVEQMHQNFEENEPNFYYSHSNNSNYSSNSYAEYGGPSDGYGGHIDDDFINDVLGGHPDAYWNID
;
A
#
# COMPACT_ATOMS: atom_id res chain seq x y z
N MET A 1 31.55 -6.33 -2.42
CA MET A 1 31.02 -6.98 -1.19
C MET A 1 30.55 -8.40 -1.50
N ARG A 2 30.59 -9.31 -0.53
CA ARG A 2 29.97 -10.64 -0.66
C ARG A 2 28.44 -10.51 -0.55
N HIS A 3 27.72 -11.42 -1.18
CA HIS A 3 26.28 -11.57 -1.00
C HIS A 3 25.97 -11.83 0.48
N LYS A 4 24.96 -11.14 1.01
CA LYS A 4 24.46 -11.30 2.39
C LYS A 4 23.04 -11.84 2.36
N LYS A 5 22.67 -12.60 3.38
CA LYS A 5 21.35 -13.21 3.46
C LYS A 5 20.29 -12.19 3.89
N ILE A 6 19.16 -12.21 3.20
CA ILE A 6 17.99 -11.42 3.53
C ILE A 6 17.31 -12.06 4.73
N LYS A 7 17.17 -11.30 5.81
CA LYS A 7 16.53 -11.74 7.06
C LYS A 7 15.03 -11.53 7.00
N ARG A 8 14.59 -10.36 6.52
CA ARG A 8 13.19 -9.95 6.52
C ARG A 8 12.88 -9.03 5.35
N VAL A 9 11.69 -9.15 4.78
CA VAL A 9 11.20 -8.23 3.74
C VAL A 9 9.82 -7.72 4.11
N PHE A 10 9.55 -6.44 3.81
CA PHE A 10 8.25 -5.82 4.02
C PHE A 10 7.99 -4.71 3.01
N ALA A 11 6.73 -4.36 2.80
CA ALA A 11 6.32 -3.16 2.05
C ALA A 11 5.78 -2.09 3.00
N ARG A 12 6.02 -0.82 2.67
CA ARG A 12 5.41 0.32 3.37
C ARG A 12 5.10 1.44 2.39
N ILE A 13 3.95 2.09 2.58
CA ILE A 13 3.61 3.33 1.91
C ILE A 13 4.01 4.48 2.85
N LYS A 14 4.77 5.45 2.33
CA LYS A 14 5.17 6.66 3.06
C LYS A 14 5.08 7.86 2.12
N LYS A 15 4.23 8.84 2.46
CA LYS A 15 3.93 10.02 1.63
C LYS A 15 3.59 9.62 0.17
N GLY A 16 2.67 8.67 0.01
CA GLY A 16 2.23 8.17 -1.31
C GLY A 16 3.26 7.38 -2.12
N ARG A 17 4.44 7.10 -1.55
CA ARG A 17 5.44 6.24 -2.20
C ARG A 17 5.49 4.88 -1.54
N GLN A 18 5.34 3.83 -2.34
CA GLN A 18 5.54 2.46 -1.90
C GLN A 18 7.02 2.10 -1.96
N LEU A 19 7.55 1.65 -0.82
CA LEU A 19 8.92 1.17 -0.67
C LEU A 19 8.93 -0.26 -0.15
N VAL A 20 9.89 -1.05 -0.65
CA VAL A 20 10.21 -2.39 -0.17
C VAL A 20 11.42 -2.28 0.75
N GLY A 21 11.22 -2.58 2.03
CA GLY A 21 12.25 -2.67 3.04
C GLY A 21 12.86 -4.07 3.10
N ILE A 22 14.18 -4.16 3.04
CA ILE A 22 14.96 -5.40 3.11
C ILE A 22 15.91 -5.30 4.30
N GLU A 23 15.69 -6.12 5.32
CA GLU A 23 16.63 -6.30 6.43
C GLU A 23 17.61 -7.42 6.08
N VAL A 24 18.89 -7.19 6.31
CA VAL A 24 19.96 -8.09 5.90
C VAL A 24 20.74 -8.57 7.12
N GLU A 25 21.09 -9.86 7.16
CA GLU A 25 21.90 -10.42 8.23
C GLU A 25 23.25 -9.67 8.35
N ASN A 26 23.62 -9.30 9.58
CA ASN A 26 24.85 -8.55 9.87
C ASN A 26 24.94 -7.22 9.10
N HIS A 27 23.82 -6.50 8.99
CA HIS A 27 23.73 -5.14 8.48
C HIS A 27 22.77 -4.33 9.35
N ASN A 28 23.21 -3.15 9.80
CA ASN A 28 22.46 -2.36 10.79
C ASN A 28 21.33 -1.54 10.18
N TYR A 29 21.35 -1.33 8.85
CA TYR A 29 20.37 -0.51 8.15
C TYR A 29 19.46 -1.35 7.26
N THR A 30 18.19 -0.97 7.21
CA THR A 30 17.24 -1.48 6.23
C THR A 30 17.55 -0.87 4.86
N ILE A 31 17.57 -1.72 3.85
CA ILE A 31 17.68 -1.32 2.46
C ILE A 31 16.28 -1.03 1.92
N PHE A 32 16.07 0.16 1.34
CA PHE A 32 14.82 0.51 0.70
C PHE A 32 14.96 0.52 -0.82
N LEU A 33 14.11 -0.24 -1.49
CA LEU A 33 14.01 -0.30 -2.95
C LEU A 33 12.58 0.02 -3.40
N SER A 34 12.40 0.43 -4.65
CA SER A 34 11.07 0.50 -5.25
C SER A 34 10.55 -0.91 -5.57
N GLY A 35 9.23 -1.08 -5.64
CA GLY A 35 8.63 -2.34 -6.11
C GLY A 35 9.11 -2.73 -7.51
N SER A 36 9.27 -1.75 -8.40
CA SER A 36 9.77 -1.97 -9.77
C SER A 36 11.20 -2.48 -9.79
N ASN A 37 12.08 -1.94 -8.94
CA ASN A 37 13.47 -2.40 -8.81
C ASN A 37 13.52 -3.87 -8.37
N VAL A 38 12.68 -4.25 -7.41
CA VAL A 38 12.57 -5.64 -6.95
C VAL A 38 12.05 -6.53 -8.06
N LYS A 39 10.97 -6.13 -8.76
CA LYS A 39 10.38 -6.90 -9.85
C LYS A 39 11.35 -7.10 -11.01
N GLN A 40 12.08 -6.07 -11.42
CA GLN A 40 13.08 -6.15 -12.49
C GLN A 40 14.23 -7.10 -12.15
N ASN A 41 14.66 -7.12 -10.88
CA ASN A 41 15.80 -7.94 -10.47
C ASN A 41 15.41 -9.41 -10.17
N THR A 42 14.15 -9.66 -9.80
CA THR A 42 13.71 -10.97 -9.26
C THR A 42 12.56 -11.62 -10.01
N GLY A 43 11.79 -10.87 -10.81
CA GLY A 43 10.54 -11.32 -11.41
C GLY A 43 9.36 -11.42 -10.44
N LEU A 44 9.53 -11.06 -9.16
CA LEU A 44 8.46 -11.09 -8.16
C LEU A 44 7.59 -9.84 -8.22
N ASN A 45 6.29 -10.02 -8.11
CA ASN A 45 5.35 -8.92 -7.93
C ASN A 45 5.37 -8.40 -6.49
N ILE A 46 4.81 -7.20 -6.29
CA ILE A 46 4.80 -6.56 -4.96
C ILE A 46 4.10 -7.40 -3.88
N ASN A 47 3.10 -8.20 -4.25
CA ASN A 47 2.39 -9.10 -3.35
C ASN A 47 3.14 -10.42 -3.06
N GLU A 48 4.37 -10.59 -3.57
CA GLU A 48 5.18 -11.80 -3.43
C GLU A 48 6.53 -11.53 -2.72
N ILE A 49 6.82 -10.29 -2.35
CA ILE A 49 8.16 -9.86 -1.90
C ILE A 49 8.67 -10.58 -0.64
N GLU A 50 7.79 -11.02 0.26
CA GLU A 50 8.17 -11.76 1.47
C GLU A 50 8.85 -13.09 1.16
N MET A 51 8.61 -13.66 -0.03
CA MET A 51 9.30 -14.87 -0.46
C MET A 51 10.82 -14.70 -0.51
N LEU A 52 11.31 -13.46 -0.67
CA LEU A 52 12.74 -13.15 -0.71
C LEU A 52 13.48 -13.43 0.60
N GLU A 53 12.79 -13.63 1.72
CA GLU A 53 13.42 -14.00 2.98
C GLU A 53 14.24 -15.29 2.83
N GLY A 54 15.51 -15.25 3.25
CA GLY A 54 16.47 -16.33 3.06
C GLY A 54 17.20 -16.31 1.71
N SER A 55 16.79 -15.49 0.75
CA SER A 55 17.58 -15.19 -0.46
C SER A 55 18.78 -14.32 -0.14
N LEU A 56 19.59 -14.00 -1.16
CA LEU A 56 20.80 -13.21 -0.98
C LEU A 56 20.71 -11.85 -1.67
N ILE A 57 21.29 -10.82 -1.06
CA ILE A 57 21.45 -9.49 -1.63
C ILE A 57 22.90 -9.02 -1.52
N ARG A 58 23.40 -8.38 -2.58
CA ARG A 58 24.68 -7.67 -2.61
C ARG A 58 24.40 -6.19 -2.85
N PRO A 59 24.26 -5.37 -1.81
CA PRO A 59 24.16 -3.93 -1.99
C PRO A 59 25.54 -3.33 -2.25
N ASP A 60 25.55 -2.27 -3.04
CA ASP A 60 26.69 -1.39 -3.27
C ASP A 60 26.24 0.03 -2.93
N PHE A 61 26.94 0.67 -1.99
CA PHE A 61 26.54 1.95 -1.44
C PHE A 61 27.45 3.07 -1.94
N TYR A 62 26.89 4.27 -2.02
CA TYR A 62 27.68 5.47 -2.17
C TYR A 62 28.56 5.69 -0.93
N LYS A 63 29.77 6.19 -1.18
CA LYS A 63 30.66 6.70 -0.14
C LYS A 63 30.47 8.19 0.05
N LYS A 64 30.75 8.68 1.25
CA LYS A 64 30.78 10.11 1.55
C LYS A 64 31.74 10.81 0.59
N GLY A 65 31.26 11.90 -0.03
CA GLY A 65 32.00 12.67 -1.03
C GLY A 65 31.83 12.17 -2.47
N GLU A 66 31.20 11.01 -2.71
CA GLU A 66 30.89 10.57 -4.07
C GLU A 66 29.73 11.37 -4.67
N LYS A 67 29.85 11.71 -5.96
CA LYS A 67 28.77 12.34 -6.73
C LYS A 67 27.72 11.29 -7.09
N MET A 68 26.46 11.55 -6.71
CA MET A 68 25.32 10.67 -6.98
C MET A 68 24.76 10.91 -8.38
N PHE A 69 23.85 10.04 -8.84
CA PHE A 69 23.21 10.16 -10.16
C PHE A 69 22.46 11.49 -10.36
N ASN A 70 21.93 12.08 -9.30
CA ASN A 70 21.26 13.39 -9.32
C ASN A 70 22.23 14.57 -9.14
N GLU A 71 23.53 14.34 -9.35
CA GLU A 71 24.62 15.29 -9.20
C GLU A 71 24.90 15.82 -7.79
N LYS A 72 24.07 15.48 -6.79
CA LYS A 72 24.31 15.83 -5.40
C LYS A 72 25.46 14.98 -4.82
N ILE A 73 26.16 15.52 -3.84
CA ILE A 73 27.26 14.83 -3.15
C ILE A 73 26.67 13.98 -2.01
N CYS A 74 27.12 12.73 -1.91
CA CYS A 74 26.72 11.86 -0.80
C CYS A 74 27.35 12.35 0.52
N GLU A 75 26.53 12.65 1.52
CA GLU A 75 27.00 13.19 2.80
C GLU A 75 27.34 12.11 3.84
N LYS A 76 26.85 10.89 3.64
CA LYS A 76 26.91 9.79 4.63
C LYS A 76 27.32 8.48 3.96
N ASP A 77 28.28 7.77 4.57
CA ASP A 77 28.67 6.44 4.12
C ASP A 77 27.59 5.38 4.39
N ASN A 78 27.51 4.38 3.51
CA ASN A 78 26.73 3.14 3.69
C ASN A 78 25.22 3.34 3.92
N LEU A 79 24.67 4.50 3.52
CA LEU A 79 23.26 4.81 3.66
C LEU A 79 22.50 4.71 2.33
N LEU A 80 23.08 5.29 1.26
CA LEU A 80 22.44 5.38 -0.04
C LEU A 80 22.96 4.30 -0.98
N ILE A 81 22.05 3.51 -1.55
CA ILE A 81 22.40 2.47 -2.51
C ILE A 81 22.73 3.11 -3.85
N ARG A 82 23.88 2.72 -4.39
CA ARG A 82 24.30 2.98 -5.77
C ARG A 82 23.82 1.89 -6.71
N ASP A 83 24.01 0.63 -6.32
CA ASP A 83 23.63 -0.54 -7.12
C ASP A 83 23.33 -1.74 -6.21
N PHE A 84 22.63 -2.75 -6.73
CA PHE A 84 22.31 -3.95 -5.96
C PHE A 84 22.05 -5.17 -6.85
N TRP A 85 22.28 -6.36 -6.29
CA TRP A 85 21.95 -7.63 -6.93
C TRP A 85 21.28 -8.55 -5.93
N ILE A 86 20.11 -9.08 -6.29
CA ILE A 86 19.38 -10.09 -5.53
C ILE A 86 19.58 -11.43 -6.24
N THR A 87 20.02 -12.43 -5.50
CA THR A 87 20.11 -13.81 -5.98
C THR A 87 19.03 -14.63 -5.28
N LEU A 88 18.09 -15.17 -6.06
CA LEU A 88 17.06 -16.07 -5.56
C LEU A 88 17.69 -17.39 -5.09
N VAL A 89 17.12 -17.95 -4.03
CA VAL A 89 17.54 -19.25 -3.49
C VAL A 89 16.32 -20.17 -3.40
N PRO A 90 16.17 -21.17 -4.31
CA PRO A 90 17.05 -21.49 -5.44
C PRO A 90 17.01 -20.44 -6.57
N ASN A 91 18.06 -20.39 -7.39
CA ASN A 91 18.20 -19.45 -8.51
C ASN A 91 17.39 -19.90 -9.75
N ASN A 92 16.08 -20.07 -9.56
CA ASN A 92 15.10 -20.36 -10.60
C ASN A 92 13.73 -19.90 -10.07
N ILE A 93 13.06 -18.99 -10.78
CA ILE A 93 11.86 -18.31 -10.27
C ILE A 93 10.70 -19.27 -9.96
N GLU A 94 10.47 -20.29 -10.79
CA GLU A 94 9.36 -21.23 -10.60
C GLU A 94 9.60 -22.11 -9.37
N LYS A 95 10.79 -22.70 -9.26
CA LYS A 95 11.19 -23.49 -8.08
C LYS A 95 11.22 -22.63 -6.83
N PHE A 96 11.68 -21.38 -6.95
CA PHE A 96 11.71 -20.41 -5.88
C PHE A 96 10.31 -20.12 -5.34
N LYS A 97 9.34 -19.82 -6.22
CA LYS A 97 7.95 -19.58 -5.84
C LYS A 97 7.32 -20.80 -5.17
N ALA A 98 7.53 -21.99 -5.74
CA ALA A 98 6.99 -23.23 -5.17
C ALA A 98 7.50 -23.50 -3.74
N ILE A 99 8.79 -23.28 -3.48
CA ILE A 99 9.41 -23.54 -2.16
C ILE A 99 9.02 -22.46 -1.14
N ASN A 100 8.94 -21.20 -1.56
CA ASN A 100 8.74 -20.07 -0.66
C ASN A 100 7.28 -19.63 -0.55
N GLN A 101 6.34 -20.37 -1.15
CA GLN A 101 4.91 -20.04 -1.14
C GLN A 101 4.35 -19.80 0.27
N THR A 102 4.81 -20.57 1.25
CA THR A 102 4.37 -20.46 2.65
C THR A 102 4.78 -19.16 3.34
N LYS A 103 5.73 -18.41 2.78
CA LYS A 103 6.15 -17.09 3.28
C LYS A 103 5.30 -15.95 2.71
N LYS A 104 4.52 -16.22 1.67
CA LYS A 104 3.68 -15.21 1.04
C LYS A 104 2.60 -14.78 2.01
N ILE A 105 2.47 -13.48 2.22
CA ILE A 105 1.32 -12.92 2.92
C ILE A 105 0.13 -12.89 1.96
N ASP A 106 -1.04 -13.31 2.44
CA ASP A 106 -2.25 -13.42 1.63
C ASP A 106 -2.92 -12.06 1.41
N PHE A 107 -2.39 -11.32 0.45
CA PHE A 107 -2.93 -10.05 0.01
C PHE A 107 -4.03 -10.26 -1.04
N LYS A 108 -5.21 -9.69 -0.77
CA LYS A 108 -6.35 -9.73 -1.68
C LYS A 108 -6.26 -8.59 -2.68
N GLN A 109 -6.55 -8.86 -3.95
CA GLN A 109 -6.58 -7.83 -4.99
C GLN A 109 -7.86 -7.00 -4.86
N ILE A 110 -7.71 -5.68 -4.99
CA ILE A 110 -8.79 -4.71 -4.96
C ILE A 110 -9.50 -4.72 -6.31
N LYS A 111 -10.81 -4.96 -6.27
CA LYS A 111 -11.72 -4.95 -7.41
C LYS A 111 -12.28 -3.55 -7.66
N GLN A 112 -12.64 -2.85 -6.58
CA GLN A 112 -13.30 -1.55 -6.66
C GLN A 112 -13.09 -0.76 -5.37
N VAL A 113 -12.98 0.56 -5.48
CA VAL A 113 -13.08 1.47 -4.34
C VAL A 113 -14.26 2.41 -4.54
N PHE A 114 -15.08 2.60 -3.51
CA PHE A 114 -16.23 3.49 -3.54
C PHE A 114 -16.31 4.32 -2.26
N THR A 115 -16.93 5.49 -2.34
CA THR A 115 -17.14 6.38 -1.21
C THR A 115 -18.61 6.46 -0.84
N PHE A 116 -18.90 6.67 0.45
CA PHE A 116 -20.25 6.83 0.96
C PHE A 116 -20.25 7.67 2.22
N THR A 117 -21.36 8.33 2.49
CA THR A 117 -21.54 9.15 3.69
C THR A 117 -22.34 8.40 4.74
N ARG A 118 -21.83 8.33 5.97
CA ARG A 118 -22.55 7.79 7.13
C ARG A 118 -22.32 8.70 8.33
N ASN A 119 -23.39 9.10 9.00
CA ASN A 119 -23.35 10.00 10.18
C ASN A 119 -22.56 11.30 9.91
N GLY A 120 -22.76 11.91 8.74
CA GLY A 120 -22.05 13.13 8.35
C GLY A 120 -20.54 12.95 8.06
N ARG A 121 -20.04 11.72 8.01
CA ARG A 121 -18.64 11.40 7.69
C ARG A 121 -18.54 10.66 6.36
N VAL A 122 -17.55 11.03 5.57
CA VAL A 122 -17.19 10.33 4.33
C VAL A 122 -16.32 9.11 4.67
N ASN A 123 -16.76 7.95 4.22
CA ASN A 123 -16.10 6.67 4.37
C ASN A 123 -15.82 6.05 3.01
N CYS A 124 -14.92 5.09 2.98
CA CYS A 124 -14.51 4.37 1.80
C CYS A 124 -14.78 2.87 2.02
N GLY A 125 -15.38 2.24 1.02
CA GLY A 125 -15.45 0.78 0.89
C GLY A 125 -14.41 0.31 -0.12
N ILE A 126 -13.58 -0.64 0.28
CA ILE A 126 -12.59 -1.29 -0.59
C ILE A 126 -13.08 -2.71 -0.84
N LYS A 127 -13.61 -2.96 -2.02
CA LYS A 127 -14.12 -4.27 -2.43
C LYS A 127 -13.01 -5.10 -3.06
N THR A 128 -12.86 -6.33 -2.61
CA THR A 128 -11.87 -7.29 -3.14
C THR A 128 -12.46 -8.15 -4.26
N LEU A 129 -11.62 -8.90 -4.97
CA LEU A 129 -12.08 -9.87 -5.98
C LEU A 129 -12.96 -10.97 -5.41
N ASP A 130 -12.78 -11.31 -4.13
CA ASP A 130 -13.61 -12.28 -3.40
C ASP A 130 -14.96 -11.69 -2.94
N ASP A 131 -15.30 -10.49 -3.43
CA ASP A 131 -16.48 -9.70 -3.06
C ASP A 131 -16.57 -9.29 -1.57
N GLU A 132 -15.52 -9.51 -0.77
CA GLU A 132 -15.40 -8.94 0.58
C GLU A 132 -15.16 -7.43 0.52
N VAL A 133 -15.74 -6.69 1.47
CA VAL A 133 -15.63 -5.24 1.57
C VAL A 133 -14.94 -4.83 2.87
N VAL A 134 -13.88 -4.05 2.75
CA VAL A 134 -13.14 -3.46 3.86
C VAL A 134 -13.53 -1.99 4.00
N PHE A 135 -14.06 -1.60 5.15
CA PHE A 135 -14.50 -0.23 5.41
C PHE A 135 -13.43 0.57 6.15
N VAL A 136 -13.07 1.73 5.61
CA VAL A 136 -12.09 2.66 6.20
C VAL A 136 -12.61 4.09 6.12
N THR A 137 -12.17 4.97 7.01
CA THR A 137 -12.50 6.40 6.89
C THR A 137 -11.71 7.02 5.76
N LYS A 138 -12.29 8.03 5.08
CA LYS A 138 -11.58 8.82 4.06
C LYS A 138 -10.24 9.32 4.56
N LYS A 139 -10.24 10.00 5.73
CA LYS A 139 -9.04 10.54 6.37
C LYS A 139 -7.93 9.50 6.57
N ARG A 140 -8.28 8.26 6.93
CA ARG A 140 -7.29 7.18 7.11
C ARG A 140 -6.69 6.76 5.77
N LEU A 141 -7.50 6.66 4.73
CA LEU A 141 -7.04 6.28 3.39
C LEU A 141 -6.18 7.38 2.76
N GLU A 142 -6.59 8.65 2.85
CA GLU A 142 -5.79 9.81 2.40
C GLU A 142 -4.46 9.88 3.15
N GLY A 143 -4.48 9.72 4.48
CA GLY A 143 -3.26 9.75 5.29
C GLY A 143 -2.26 8.65 4.94
N LEU A 144 -2.75 7.46 4.55
CA LEU A 144 -1.91 6.34 4.14
C LEU A 144 -1.35 6.52 2.73
N THR A 145 -2.22 6.89 1.79
CA THR A 145 -1.93 6.85 0.35
C THR A 145 -1.45 8.19 -0.21
N SER A 146 -1.72 9.29 0.49
CA SER A 146 -1.56 10.66 -0.04
C SER A 146 -2.36 10.94 -1.31
N LEU A 147 -3.33 10.09 -1.64
CA LEU A 147 -4.33 10.31 -2.69
C LEU A 147 -5.51 11.06 -2.11
N ASP A 148 -6.15 11.89 -2.93
CA ASP A 148 -7.42 12.49 -2.57
C ASP A 148 -8.60 11.55 -2.84
N GLU A 149 -9.80 11.96 -2.41
CA GLU A 149 -11.01 11.17 -2.62
C GLU A 149 -11.29 10.89 -4.10
N SER A 150 -10.98 11.85 -4.97
CA SER A 150 -11.23 11.74 -6.40
C SER A 150 -10.31 10.71 -7.06
N GLU A 151 -9.14 10.46 -6.48
CA GLU A 151 -8.12 9.53 -6.97
C GLU A 151 -8.26 8.12 -6.39
N PHE A 152 -9.14 7.85 -5.42
CA PHE A 152 -9.21 6.52 -4.80
C PHE A 152 -9.48 5.37 -5.78
N HIS A 153 -10.10 5.64 -6.93
CA HIS A 153 -10.33 4.66 -7.99
C HIS A 153 -9.03 4.07 -8.54
N ILE A 154 -7.90 4.80 -8.55
CA ILE A 154 -6.62 4.26 -9.05
C ILE A 154 -6.01 3.18 -8.15
N LEU A 155 -6.59 2.95 -6.97
CA LEU A 155 -6.24 1.81 -6.11
C LEU A 155 -6.80 0.48 -6.64
N GLU A 156 -7.66 0.48 -7.66
CA GLU A 156 -8.07 -0.74 -8.34
C GLU A 156 -6.86 -1.53 -8.84
N ASN A 157 -6.94 -2.87 -8.75
CA ASN A 157 -5.82 -3.80 -8.98
C ASN A 157 -4.65 -3.74 -7.99
N SER A 158 -4.64 -2.79 -7.05
CA SER A 158 -3.73 -2.82 -5.90
C SER A 158 -4.15 -3.92 -4.92
N TYR A 159 -3.41 -4.09 -3.83
CA TYR A 159 -3.63 -5.21 -2.90
C TYR A 159 -3.86 -4.73 -1.47
N ILE A 160 -4.72 -5.44 -0.75
CA ILE A 160 -5.07 -5.15 0.63
C ILE A 160 -4.98 -6.42 1.50
N ASN A 161 -4.48 -6.25 2.73
CA ASN A 161 -4.52 -7.27 3.78
C ASN A 161 -4.81 -6.60 5.13
N PRO A 162 -6.11 -6.40 5.48
CA PRO A 162 -6.48 -5.77 6.74
C PRO A 162 -6.18 -6.70 7.91
N ILE A 163 -5.58 -6.16 8.97
CA ILE A 163 -5.47 -6.83 10.27
C ILE A 163 -6.51 -6.21 11.18
N TYR A 164 -7.37 -7.05 11.75
CA TYR A 164 -8.42 -6.63 12.68
C TYR A 164 -8.00 -6.84 14.13
N TYR A 165 -8.57 -6.04 15.02
CA TYR A 165 -8.53 -6.33 16.45
C TYR A 165 -9.30 -7.61 16.75
N LYS A 166 -8.81 -8.35 17.74
CA LYS A 166 -9.53 -9.49 18.31
C LYS A 166 -10.42 -9.04 19.47
N ASN A 167 -11.49 -9.79 19.71
CA ASN A 167 -12.31 -9.62 20.89
C ASN A 167 -11.46 -9.72 22.16
N GLY A 168 -11.54 -8.68 22.96
CA GLY A 168 -10.81 -8.48 24.19
C GLY A 168 -9.42 -7.84 24.05
N GLU A 169 -8.96 -7.58 22.84
CA GLU A 169 -7.74 -6.81 22.61
C GLU A 169 -7.94 -5.33 23.01
N ILE A 170 -6.89 -4.72 23.53
CA ILE A 170 -6.90 -3.30 23.88
C ILE A 170 -6.57 -2.51 22.62
N MET A 171 -7.49 -1.65 22.20
CA MET A 171 -7.33 -0.76 21.07
C MET A 171 -6.43 0.43 21.43
N ALA A 172 -5.88 1.08 20.41
CA ALA A 172 -5.31 2.42 20.56
C ALA A 172 -6.34 3.35 21.25
N GLY A 173 -5.94 3.99 22.35
CA GLY A 173 -6.84 4.74 23.25
C GLY A 173 -7.34 3.96 24.48
N GLY A 174 -6.88 2.71 24.70
CA GLY A 174 -7.11 1.96 25.94
C GLY A 174 -8.48 1.27 26.04
N LYS A 175 -9.39 1.50 25.08
CA LYS A 175 -10.70 0.84 25.02
C LYS A 175 -10.55 -0.61 24.58
N LYS A 176 -11.33 -1.51 25.18
CA LYS A 176 -11.38 -2.94 24.82
C LYS A 176 -12.21 -3.13 23.54
N CYS A 177 -11.73 -3.94 22.61
CA CYS A 177 -12.49 -4.37 21.45
C CYS A 177 -13.47 -5.47 21.86
N TYR A 178 -14.74 -5.36 21.45
CA TYR A 178 -15.80 -6.32 21.81
C TYR A 178 -16.30 -7.16 20.64
N SER A 179 -15.71 -7.01 19.46
CA SER A 179 -16.12 -7.74 18.26
C SER A 179 -14.91 -8.17 17.45
N ASP A 180 -14.96 -9.39 16.93
CA ASP A 180 -13.94 -9.90 16.01
C ASP A 180 -14.20 -9.38 14.60
N ASN A 181 -13.12 -9.15 13.83
CA ASN A 181 -13.15 -8.82 12.40
C ASN A 181 -13.93 -7.55 12.01
N SER A 182 -14.22 -6.66 12.96
CA SER A 182 -15.01 -5.44 12.72
C SER A 182 -14.13 -4.19 12.67
N ILE A 183 -13.14 -4.08 13.56
CA ILE A 183 -12.30 -2.89 13.73
C ILE A 183 -10.91 -3.17 13.17
N ILE A 184 -10.53 -2.43 12.13
CA ILE A 184 -9.22 -2.55 11.49
C ILE A 184 -8.14 -1.96 12.40
N LYS A 185 -7.25 -2.82 12.87
CA LYS A 185 -6.01 -2.47 13.58
C LYS A 185 -5.00 -1.88 12.60
N GLU A 186 -4.61 -2.64 11.59
CA GLU A 186 -3.65 -2.22 10.56
C GLU A 186 -4.24 -2.39 9.17
N LEU A 187 -4.10 -1.35 8.35
CA LEU A 187 -4.52 -1.37 6.95
C LEU A 187 -3.28 -1.57 6.10
N ASN A 188 -2.94 -2.83 5.81
CA ASN A 188 -1.82 -3.12 4.92
C ASN A 188 -2.29 -2.99 3.48
N LEU A 189 -1.74 -2.00 2.79
CA LEU A 189 -2.02 -1.72 1.39
C LEU A 189 -0.73 -1.82 0.59
N ARG A 190 -0.81 -2.38 -0.62
CA ARG A 190 0.29 -2.41 -1.58
C ARG A 190 -0.19 -1.92 -2.92
N PHE A 191 0.42 -0.86 -3.43
CA PHE A 191 0.14 -0.33 -4.75
C PHE A 191 0.59 -1.30 -5.84
N SER A 192 -0.24 -1.47 -6.88
CA SER A 192 0.07 -2.28 -8.05
C SER A 192 1.26 -1.74 -8.86
N GLY A 193 1.49 -0.41 -8.80
CA GLY A 193 2.60 0.30 -9.44
C GLY A 193 3.00 1.56 -8.67
N ASN A 194 3.71 2.47 -9.32
CA ASN A 194 3.78 3.85 -8.84
C ASN A 194 2.45 4.58 -9.16
N VAL A 195 2.23 5.76 -8.58
CA VAL A 195 0.96 6.50 -8.74
C VAL A 195 0.67 6.81 -10.21
N GLU A 196 1.67 7.32 -10.95
CA GLU A 196 1.53 7.61 -12.40
C GLU A 196 1.13 6.38 -13.22
N GLN A 197 1.75 5.22 -12.96
CA GLN A 197 1.42 3.95 -13.59
C GLN A 197 0.01 3.49 -13.22
N MET A 198 -0.43 3.73 -11.99
CA MET A 198 -1.79 3.40 -11.57
C MET A 198 -2.83 4.26 -12.29
N HIS A 199 -2.57 5.55 -12.50
CA HIS A 199 -3.41 6.40 -13.36
C HIS A 199 -3.47 5.87 -14.79
N GLN A 200 -2.31 5.61 -15.41
CA GLN A 200 -2.23 5.07 -16.77
C GLN A 200 -2.99 3.75 -16.91
N ASN A 201 -2.79 2.82 -15.97
CA ASN A 201 -3.49 1.54 -15.98
C ASN A 201 -5.01 1.71 -15.85
N PHE A 202 -5.46 2.69 -15.07
CA PHE A 202 -6.90 2.96 -14.95
C PHE A 202 -7.46 3.49 -16.26
N GLU A 203 -6.81 4.52 -16.85
CA GLU A 203 -7.20 5.11 -18.13
C GLU A 203 -7.22 4.10 -19.28
N GLU A 204 -6.23 3.19 -19.34
CA GLU A 204 -6.15 2.15 -20.38
C GLU A 204 -7.21 1.05 -20.23
N ASN A 205 -7.70 0.82 -19.02
CA ASN A 205 -8.71 -0.20 -18.72
C ASN A 205 -10.13 0.37 -18.58
N GLU A 206 -10.30 1.69 -18.72
CA GLU A 206 -11.63 2.27 -18.83
C GLU A 206 -12.31 1.70 -20.09
N PRO A 207 -13.56 1.21 -19.98
CA PRO A 207 -14.30 0.83 -21.17
C PRO A 207 -14.42 2.07 -22.07
N ASN A 208 -13.93 1.97 -23.31
CA ASN A 208 -14.11 3.00 -24.33
C ASN A 208 -15.58 3.43 -24.33
N PHE A 209 -15.87 4.61 -23.79
CA PHE A 209 -17.21 5.17 -23.86
C PHE A 209 -17.51 5.40 -25.34
N TYR A 210 -18.33 4.54 -25.93
CA TYR A 210 -18.96 4.83 -27.21
C TYR A 210 -19.84 6.05 -26.99
N TYR A 211 -19.35 7.23 -27.37
CA TYR A 211 -20.21 8.39 -27.57
C TYR A 211 -21.18 8.03 -28.69
N SER A 212 -22.38 7.55 -28.33
CA SER A 212 -23.48 7.57 -29.28
C SER A 212 -23.79 9.03 -29.55
N HIS A 213 -23.34 9.52 -30.70
CA HIS A 213 -23.76 10.80 -31.24
C HIS A 213 -25.25 10.71 -31.61
N SER A 214 -26.12 10.73 -30.60
CA SER A 214 -27.53 11.03 -30.78
C SER A 214 -27.72 12.53 -30.61
N ASN A 215 -27.85 13.18 -31.75
CA ASN A 215 -28.11 14.60 -31.95
C ASN A 215 -29.14 15.22 -30.99
N ASN A 216 -28.90 16.50 -30.67
CA ASN A 216 -29.86 17.57 -30.43
C ASN A 216 -31.04 17.31 -29.48
N SER A 217 -31.01 17.97 -28.32
CA SER A 217 -31.87 19.15 -28.10
C SER A 217 -31.62 19.77 -26.72
N ASN A 218 -31.54 21.10 -26.71
CA ASN A 218 -31.68 21.98 -25.55
C ASN A 218 -32.71 21.48 -24.53
N TYR A 219 -32.39 21.48 -23.24
CA TYR A 219 -33.15 22.16 -22.17
C TYR A 219 -32.61 21.82 -20.77
N SER A 220 -32.51 22.88 -19.96
CA SER A 220 -32.76 22.92 -18.51
C SER A 220 -31.81 22.20 -17.55
N SER A 221 -31.23 23.02 -16.67
CA SER A 221 -30.96 22.73 -15.27
C SER A 221 -31.85 21.64 -14.68
N ASN A 222 -31.25 20.61 -14.07
CA ASN A 222 -31.82 19.95 -12.90
C ASN A 222 -30.76 19.18 -12.13
N SER A 223 -30.86 19.36 -10.81
CA SER A 223 -30.23 18.67 -9.69
C SER A 223 -29.74 17.25 -9.95
N TYR A 224 -28.52 16.95 -9.47
CA TYR A 224 -28.12 15.58 -9.17
C TYR A 224 -29.14 14.95 -8.23
N ALA A 225 -29.88 13.98 -8.74
CA ALA A 225 -30.92 13.27 -8.03
C ALA A 225 -30.30 12.38 -6.94
N GLU A 226 -30.82 12.56 -5.71
CA GLU A 226 -30.77 11.63 -4.60
C GLU A 226 -31.07 10.19 -5.06
N TYR A 227 -30.10 9.29 -4.91
CA TYR A 227 -30.39 7.86 -4.79
C TYR A 227 -30.38 7.49 -3.31
N GLY A 228 -31.54 7.68 -2.67
CA GLY A 228 -31.84 7.12 -1.35
C GLY A 228 -32.15 5.63 -1.47
N GLY A 229 -31.23 4.78 -1.00
CA GLY A 229 -31.49 3.36 -0.71
C GLY A 229 -32.06 3.19 0.71
N PRO A 230 -32.81 2.10 0.98
CA PRO A 230 -33.46 1.91 2.27
C PRO A 230 -32.46 1.76 3.43
N SER A 231 -32.75 2.46 4.52
CA SER A 231 -32.04 2.42 5.80
C SER A 231 -32.03 1.02 6.40
N ASP A 232 -30.85 0.43 6.56
CA ASP A 232 -30.64 -0.87 7.20
C ASP A 232 -30.18 -0.72 8.67
N GLY A 233 -30.91 0.07 9.45
CA GLY A 233 -31.27 -0.28 10.85
C GLY A 233 -30.18 -0.63 11.88
N TYR A 234 -28.87 -0.52 11.61
CA TYR A 234 -27.82 -0.81 12.58
C TYR A 234 -27.23 0.49 13.15
N GLY A 235 -27.98 1.04 14.10
CA GLY A 235 -27.50 2.03 15.05
C GLY A 235 -26.46 1.41 15.98
N GLY A 236 -25.24 1.95 15.92
CA GLY A 236 -24.18 1.68 16.89
C GLY A 236 -23.34 2.95 17.01
N HIS A 237 -23.41 3.60 18.16
CA HIS A 237 -22.59 4.75 18.52
C HIS A 237 -21.12 4.34 18.54
N ILE A 238 -20.30 4.92 17.65
CA ILE A 238 -18.85 4.92 17.78
C ILE A 238 -18.47 6.32 18.19
N ASP A 239 -18.29 6.51 19.51
CA ASP A 239 -17.92 7.77 20.13
C ASP A 239 -16.58 8.32 19.61
N ASP A 240 -16.52 9.65 19.61
CA ASP A 240 -15.73 10.52 18.76
C ASP A 240 -14.24 10.71 19.12
N ASP A 241 -13.70 9.88 20.03
CA ASP A 241 -12.33 10.04 20.55
C ASP A 241 -11.27 9.16 19.84
N PHE A 242 -11.65 8.33 18.86
CA PHE A 242 -10.76 7.34 18.23
C PHE A 242 -9.74 7.96 17.23
N ILE A 243 -9.93 9.22 16.83
CA ILE A 243 -9.24 9.81 15.66
C ILE A 243 -7.90 10.50 15.99
N ASN A 244 -7.51 10.62 17.27
CA ASN A 244 -6.28 11.33 17.64
C ASN A 244 -5.09 10.45 18.09
N ASP A 245 -5.21 9.12 18.15
CA ASP A 245 -4.18 8.24 18.75
C ASP A 245 -3.45 7.29 17.77
N VAL A 246 -3.63 7.44 16.44
CA VAL A 246 -3.06 6.52 15.42
C VAL A 246 -1.75 7.04 14.80
N LEU A 247 -1.07 8.02 15.41
CA LEU A 247 0.21 8.57 14.94
C LEU A 247 1.36 8.23 15.89
N GLY A 248 1.54 6.93 16.16
CA GLY A 248 2.60 6.37 17.00
C GLY A 248 3.91 7.15 16.87
N GLY A 249 4.17 7.98 17.87
CA GLY A 249 5.37 8.80 17.97
C GLY A 249 6.60 7.91 17.98
N HIS A 250 7.39 8.00 16.90
CA HIS A 250 8.76 7.53 16.86
C HIS A 250 9.64 8.68 16.34
N PRO A 251 10.42 9.34 17.22
CA PRO A 251 11.17 10.55 16.89
C PRO A 251 12.47 10.36 16.07
N ASP A 252 12.91 9.14 15.75
CA ASP A 252 14.27 8.92 15.24
C ASP A 252 14.39 8.42 13.79
N ALA A 253 13.43 8.76 12.92
CA ALA A 253 13.58 8.53 11.48
C ALA A 253 14.19 9.76 10.81
N TYR A 254 15.53 9.86 10.81
CA TYR A 254 16.26 10.81 9.97
C TYR A 254 15.87 10.63 8.51
N TRP A 255 15.27 11.68 7.94
CA TRP A 255 14.96 11.80 6.52
C TRP A 255 16.21 12.11 5.72
N ASN A 256 16.34 11.49 4.54
CA ASN A 256 17.10 12.06 3.45
C ASN A 256 16.18 12.13 2.24
N ILE A 257 16.19 13.32 1.64
CA ILE A 257 15.66 13.75 0.35
C ILE A 257 14.31 14.47 0.42
N ASP A 258 14.40 15.75 0.04
CA ASP A 258 13.38 16.77 -0.18
C ASP A 258 12.13 16.27 -0.92
#